data_AF-A0A3G7TXZ9-F1
#
_entry.id   AF-A0A3G7TXZ9-F1
#
_cell.length_a   1.000
_cell.length_b   1.000
_cell.length_c   1.000
_cell.angle_alpha   90.00
_cell.angle_beta   90.00
_cell.angle_gamma   90.00
#
_symmetry.space_group_name_H-M   'P 1'
#
loop_
_entity.id
_entity.type
_entity.pdbx_description
1 polymer ?
#
loop_
_entity_poly.entity_id
_entity_poly.type
_entity_poly.pdbx_seq_one_letter_code
_entity_poly.pdbx_strand_id
1 'polypeptide(L)'
;MRCLLSIFVLFFCSPAFCGSTESQLDCKAESSEEVRITLSSDRDIFSIKNSERGCGSEYTYREYSDGTKGFLVISSPGSDDLGLNAQNMIYFVLPGSKEANYIGDIPASATELEDGTYQNIVQSGGSVFESVYKLGSEKITILSPSRELIISDTQCVYQKKDSKVCKEMSGSFKKPLCVINYGGRKLVSDINECSGMN
;
A
#
# COMPACT_ATOMS: atom_id res chain seq x y z
N MET A 1 52.64 35.86 -22.42
CA MET A 1 52.34 34.54 -21.85
C MET A 1 51.51 34.70 -20.60
N ARG A 2 50.20 34.48 -20.69
CA ARG A 2 49.29 34.29 -19.55
C ARG A 2 48.27 33.24 -19.98
N CYS A 3 48.42 32.02 -19.45
CA CYS A 3 47.47 30.93 -19.64
C CYS A 3 46.21 31.23 -18.81
N LEU A 4 45.09 31.46 -19.49
CA LEU A 4 43.75 31.37 -18.92
C LEU A 4 43.34 29.88 -18.95
N LEU A 5 43.32 29.23 -17.78
CA LEU A 5 42.68 27.93 -17.60
C LEU A 5 41.20 28.17 -17.32
N SER A 6 40.36 28.03 -18.35
CA SER A 6 38.92 27.88 -18.19
C SER A 6 38.62 26.46 -17.71
N ILE A 7 38.21 26.33 -16.45
CA ILE A 7 37.65 25.09 -15.91
C ILE A 7 36.17 25.04 -16.31
N PHE A 8 35.85 24.23 -17.31
CA PHE A 8 34.48 23.85 -17.67
C PHE A 8 34.00 22.80 -16.67
N VAL A 9 33.26 23.23 -15.65
CA VAL A 9 32.54 22.31 -14.75
C VAL A 9 31.27 21.85 -15.47
N LEU A 10 31.33 20.69 -16.11
CA LEU A 10 30.15 19.98 -16.59
C LEU A 10 29.41 19.42 -15.37
N PHE A 11 28.41 20.16 -14.90
CA PHE A 11 27.37 19.64 -14.02
C PHE A 11 26.58 18.57 -14.78
N PHE A 12 26.98 17.31 -14.64
CA PHE A 12 26.10 16.18 -14.90
C PHE A 12 25.03 16.17 -13.80
N CYS A 13 23.92 16.87 -14.05
CA CYS A 13 22.68 16.59 -13.33
C CYS A 13 22.22 15.20 -13.79
N SER A 14 22.52 14.17 -13.02
CA SER A 14 21.83 12.89 -13.11
C SER A 14 20.32 13.16 -13.04
N PRO A 15 19.49 12.58 -13.93
CA PRO A 15 18.06 12.65 -13.75
C PRO A 15 17.74 12.00 -12.40
N ALA A 16 17.14 12.78 -11.51
CA ALA A 16 16.48 12.24 -10.34
C ALA A 16 15.50 11.16 -10.84
N PHE A 17 15.68 9.93 -10.35
CA PHE A 17 14.74 8.84 -10.58
C PHE A 17 13.42 9.28 -9.96
N CYS A 18 12.52 9.79 -10.79
CA CYS A 18 11.15 10.10 -10.40
C CYS A 18 10.45 8.75 -10.20
N GLY A 19 9.82 8.56 -9.03
CA GLY A 19 8.94 7.41 -8.79
C GLY A 19 7.88 7.28 -9.89
N SER A 20 7.31 6.09 -10.01
CA SER A 20 6.25 5.75 -10.98
C SER A 20 5.26 6.92 -11.12
N THR A 21 5.16 7.47 -12.34
CA THR A 21 4.30 8.62 -12.62
C THR A 21 2.84 8.16 -12.62
N GLU A 22 2.16 8.33 -11.49
CA GLU A 22 0.71 8.18 -11.42
C GLU A 22 0.03 9.23 -12.27
N SER A 23 -0.98 8.80 -13.02
CA SER A 23 -1.76 9.64 -13.92
C SER A 23 -3.23 9.57 -13.53
N GLN A 24 -3.90 10.72 -13.51
CA GLN A 24 -5.32 10.81 -13.18
C GLN A 24 -6.18 10.30 -14.36
N LEU A 25 -7.33 9.71 -14.05
CA LEU A 25 -8.32 9.22 -15.01
C LEU A 25 -9.63 9.99 -14.87
N ASP A 26 -10.16 10.46 -15.99
CA ASP A 26 -11.53 10.97 -16.08
C ASP A 26 -12.53 9.82 -16.03
N CYS A 27 -13.56 9.94 -15.20
CA CYS A 27 -14.61 8.93 -15.07
C CYS A 27 -15.91 9.34 -15.76
N LYS A 28 -16.47 8.42 -16.53
CA LYS A 28 -17.80 8.55 -17.13
C LYS A 28 -18.65 7.32 -16.82
N ALA A 29 -19.79 7.54 -16.18
CA ALA A 29 -20.76 6.48 -15.91
C ALA A 29 -21.56 6.15 -17.19
N GLU A 30 -21.74 4.86 -17.47
CA GLU A 30 -22.62 4.39 -18.55
C GLU A 30 -23.95 3.93 -17.96
N SER A 31 -25.07 4.39 -18.55
CA SER A 31 -26.43 4.09 -18.09
C SER A 31 -26.94 2.74 -18.62
N SER A 32 -26.12 1.68 -18.59
CA SER A 32 -26.52 0.34 -19.04
C SER A 32 -26.99 -0.56 -17.89
N GLU A 33 -27.66 -1.67 -18.21
CA GLU A 33 -28.14 -2.67 -17.25
C GLU A 33 -27.03 -3.30 -16.39
N GLU A 34 -25.79 -3.32 -16.90
CA GLU A 34 -24.58 -3.52 -16.10
C GLU A 34 -24.01 -2.15 -15.70
N VAL A 35 -23.82 -1.92 -14.40
CA VAL A 35 -23.15 -0.71 -13.89
C VAL A 35 -21.70 -0.74 -14.39
N ARG A 36 -21.45 -0.02 -15.48
CA ARG A 36 -20.14 0.11 -16.10
C ARG A 36 -19.67 1.56 -15.96
N ILE A 37 -18.42 1.71 -15.53
CA ILE A 37 -17.73 2.99 -15.59
C ILE A 37 -16.61 2.89 -16.60
N THR A 38 -16.48 3.94 -17.40
CA THR A 38 -15.39 4.11 -18.36
C THR A 38 -14.44 5.16 -17.79
N LEU A 39 -13.17 4.78 -17.70
CA LEU A 39 -12.09 5.62 -17.21
C LEU A 39 -11.18 5.99 -18.39
N SER A 40 -10.81 7.25 -18.54
CA SER A 40 -9.99 7.69 -19.68
C SER A 40 -8.90 8.67 -19.28
N SER A 41 -7.76 8.56 -19.94
CA SER A 41 -6.74 9.60 -20.04
C SER A 41 -6.56 10.00 -21.51
N ASP A 42 -5.66 10.94 -21.79
CA ASP A 42 -5.28 11.32 -23.16
C ASP A 42 -4.77 10.13 -24.01
N ARG A 43 -4.30 9.05 -23.37
CA ARG A 43 -3.65 7.91 -24.03
C ARG A 43 -4.41 6.61 -23.89
N ASP A 44 -5.05 6.39 -22.75
CA ASP A 44 -5.59 5.09 -22.37
C ASP A 44 -7.08 5.18 -22.02
N ILE A 45 -7.80 4.10 -22.29
CA ILE A 45 -9.21 3.96 -21.90
C ILE A 45 -9.38 2.60 -21.24
N PHE A 46 -9.89 2.62 -20.02
CA PHE A 46 -10.20 1.45 -19.22
C PHE A 46 -11.70 1.38 -18.92
N SER A 47 -12.19 0.19 -18.64
CA SER A 47 -13.57 -0.04 -18.18
C SER A 47 -13.58 -0.92 -16.94
N ILE A 48 -14.39 -0.55 -15.96
CA ILE A 48 -14.68 -1.39 -14.78
C ILE A 48 -16.15 -1.81 -14.87
N LYS A 49 -16.39 -3.11 -14.77
CA LYS A 49 -17.76 -3.68 -14.68
C LYS A 49 -18.13 -3.87 -13.21
N ASN A 50 -19.40 -3.68 -12.89
CA ASN A 50 -19.97 -3.89 -11.55
C ASN A 50 -19.18 -3.15 -10.46
N SER A 51 -18.75 -1.92 -10.75
CA SER A 51 -18.00 -1.12 -9.80
C SER A 51 -18.89 -0.76 -8.61
N GLU A 52 -18.40 -1.03 -7.39
CA GLU A 52 -19.05 -0.55 -6.16
C GLU A 52 -18.94 0.98 -6.02
N ARG A 53 -17.90 1.56 -6.63
CA ARG A 53 -17.67 3.02 -6.69
C ARG A 53 -18.07 3.60 -8.04
N GLY A 54 -18.78 4.71 -8.00
CA GLY A 54 -19.07 5.52 -9.18
C GLY A 54 -18.06 6.66 -9.38
N CYS A 55 -18.34 7.54 -10.34
CA CYS A 55 -17.48 8.69 -10.67
C CYS A 55 -17.41 9.80 -9.60
N GLY A 56 -17.95 9.58 -8.41
CA GLY A 56 -17.71 10.45 -7.24
C GLY A 56 -16.36 10.17 -6.57
N SER A 57 -15.68 9.08 -6.95
CA SER A 57 -14.33 8.76 -6.50
C SER A 57 -13.28 9.27 -7.48
N GLU A 58 -12.08 9.54 -6.98
CA GLU A 58 -10.92 9.83 -7.83
C GLU A 58 -10.28 8.52 -8.30
N TYR A 59 -9.88 8.48 -9.57
CA TYR A 59 -9.20 7.34 -10.16
C TYR A 59 -7.82 7.75 -10.68
N THR A 60 -6.80 6.97 -10.34
CA THR A 60 -5.45 7.10 -10.90
C THR A 60 -4.99 5.79 -11.50
N TYR A 61 -3.96 5.83 -12.34
CA TYR A 61 -3.33 4.63 -12.86
C TYR A 61 -1.83 4.80 -13.05
N ARG A 62 -1.14 3.64 -13.09
CA ARG A 62 0.29 3.55 -13.36
C ARG A 62 0.65 2.17 -13.89
N GLU A 63 1.83 2.07 -14.50
CA GLU A 63 2.39 0.79 -14.92
C GLU A 63 2.69 -0.10 -13.72
N TYR A 64 2.41 -1.40 -13.85
CA TYR A 64 2.75 -2.38 -12.83
C TYR A 64 4.20 -2.86 -13.00
N SER A 65 4.97 -2.79 -11.92
CA SER A 65 6.43 -2.98 -11.94
C SER A 65 6.91 -4.39 -11.56
N ASP A 66 6.02 -5.30 -11.13
CA ASP A 66 6.41 -6.64 -10.65
C ASP A 66 6.20 -7.76 -11.70
N GLY A 67 6.98 -7.68 -12.79
CA GLY A 67 7.20 -8.78 -13.76
C GLY A 67 6.06 -9.04 -14.75
N THR A 68 4.80 -8.91 -14.34
CA THR A 68 3.64 -8.98 -15.24
C THR A 68 3.44 -7.60 -15.86
N LYS A 69 3.54 -7.47 -17.18
CA LYS A 69 3.18 -6.20 -17.83
C LYS A 69 1.71 -5.90 -17.53
N GLY A 70 1.33 -4.63 -17.39
CA GLY A 70 -0.06 -4.25 -17.11
C GLY A 70 -0.13 -2.89 -16.42
N PHE A 71 -1.34 -2.50 -16.03
CA PHE A 71 -1.58 -1.27 -15.28
C PHE A 71 -2.31 -1.57 -13.97
N LEU A 72 -1.92 -0.85 -12.92
CA LEU A 72 -2.72 -0.72 -11.72
C LEU A 72 -3.63 0.50 -11.89
N VAL A 73 -4.91 0.33 -11.61
CA VAL A 73 -5.89 1.41 -11.49
C VAL A 73 -6.31 1.48 -10.02
N ILE A 74 -6.22 2.65 -9.43
CA ILE A 74 -6.49 2.89 -8.02
C ILE A 74 -7.72 3.80 -7.93
N SER A 75 -8.73 3.39 -7.18
CA SER A 75 -9.88 4.23 -6.85
C SER A 75 -9.75 4.69 -5.40
N SER A 76 -9.54 5.98 -5.21
CA SER A 76 -9.54 6.62 -3.89
C SER A 76 -10.95 6.61 -3.29
N PRO A 77 -11.10 6.62 -1.96
CA PRO A 77 -12.39 6.77 -1.30
C PRO A 77 -13.13 8.02 -1.81
N GLY A 78 -14.43 7.87 -2.07
CA GLY A 78 -15.29 9.03 -2.30
C GLY A 78 -15.47 9.85 -1.02
N SER A 79 -16.06 11.05 -1.15
CA SER A 79 -16.34 11.93 -0.01
C SER A 79 -17.10 11.25 1.14
N ASP A 80 -17.98 10.31 0.79
CA ASP A 80 -18.87 9.63 1.72
C ASP A 80 -18.18 8.45 2.43
N ASP A 81 -17.02 8.02 1.92
CA ASP A 81 -16.22 6.91 2.43
C ASP A 81 -15.00 7.39 3.24
N LEU A 82 -14.92 8.70 3.53
CA LEU A 82 -13.81 9.28 4.29
C LEU A 82 -13.91 8.89 5.78
N GLY A 83 -12.82 8.35 6.32
CA GLY A 83 -12.73 7.95 7.71
C GLY A 83 -11.47 7.13 8.01
N LEU A 84 -11.28 6.74 9.27
CA LEU A 84 -10.13 5.95 9.71
C LEU A 84 -10.04 4.57 9.06
N ASN A 85 -11.15 4.09 8.49
CA ASN A 85 -11.24 2.82 7.79
C ASN A 85 -11.40 2.99 6.27
N ALA A 86 -11.12 4.18 5.74
CA ALA A 86 -11.20 4.43 4.31
C ALA A 86 -10.23 3.53 3.55
N GLN A 87 -10.63 3.05 2.38
CA GLN A 87 -9.87 2.10 1.58
C GLN A 87 -9.74 2.56 0.13
N ASN A 88 -8.57 2.32 -0.45
CA ASN A 88 -8.37 2.40 -1.89
C ASN A 88 -8.76 1.05 -2.51
N MET A 89 -9.65 1.07 -3.50
CA MET A 89 -9.95 -0.13 -4.29
C MET A 89 -8.91 -0.25 -5.40
N ILE A 90 -8.31 -1.43 -5.54
CA ILE A 90 -7.25 -1.67 -6.52
C ILE A 90 -7.76 -2.58 -7.61
N TYR A 91 -7.48 -2.18 -8.85
CA TYR A 91 -7.81 -2.94 -10.05
C TYR A 91 -6.55 -3.19 -10.87
N PHE A 92 -6.55 -4.29 -11.62
CA PHE A 92 -5.48 -4.66 -12.53
C PHE A 92 -5.97 -4.79 -13.97
N VAL A 93 -5.25 -4.16 -14.89
CA VAL A 93 -5.48 -4.25 -16.33
C VAL A 93 -4.38 -5.12 -16.94
N LEU A 94 -4.80 -6.26 -17.50
CA LEU A 94 -3.91 -7.16 -18.24
C LEU A 94 -3.38 -6.52 -19.54
N PRO A 95 -2.19 -6.90 -20.02
CA PRO A 95 -1.66 -6.43 -21.29
C PRO A 95 -2.62 -6.66 -22.45
N GLY A 96 -2.88 -5.60 -23.23
CA GLY A 96 -3.78 -5.67 -24.38
C GLY A 96 -5.28 -5.73 -24.03
N SER A 97 -5.62 -5.75 -22.73
CA SER A 97 -6.99 -5.57 -22.25
C SER A 97 -7.28 -4.09 -21.98
N LYS A 98 -8.56 -3.73 -21.99
CA LYS A 98 -9.07 -2.46 -21.47
C LYS A 98 -9.88 -2.66 -20.19
N GLU A 99 -10.08 -3.90 -19.77
CA GLU A 99 -10.88 -4.21 -18.59
C GLU A 99 -9.99 -4.19 -17.35
N ALA A 100 -10.37 -3.32 -16.40
CA ALA A 100 -9.76 -3.21 -15.08
C ALA A 100 -10.50 -4.14 -14.11
N ASN A 101 -9.82 -5.19 -13.68
CA ASN A 101 -10.38 -6.23 -12.82
C ASN A 101 -10.05 -5.93 -11.36
N TYR A 102 -11.04 -5.98 -10.48
CA TYR A 102 -10.81 -5.77 -9.05
C TYR A 102 -9.94 -6.88 -8.46
N ILE A 103 -8.89 -6.50 -7.70
CA ILE A 103 -7.94 -7.43 -7.09
C ILE A 103 -7.90 -7.33 -5.55
N GLY A 104 -8.61 -6.38 -4.96
CA GLY A 104 -8.68 -6.18 -3.52
C GLY A 104 -8.57 -4.71 -3.11
N ASP A 105 -8.60 -4.50 -1.79
CA ASP A 105 -8.49 -3.19 -1.17
C ASP A 105 -7.22 -3.06 -0.33
N ILE A 106 -6.73 -1.83 -0.22
CA ILE A 106 -5.74 -1.44 0.79
C ILE A 106 -6.25 -0.23 1.58
N PRO A 107 -5.83 -0.04 2.84
CA PRO A 107 -6.13 1.18 3.58
C PRO A 107 -5.70 2.42 2.81
N ALA A 108 -6.53 3.47 2.83
CA ALA A 108 -6.20 4.74 2.18
C ALA A 108 -4.97 5.43 2.80
N SER A 109 -4.66 5.10 4.06
CA SER A 109 -3.46 5.53 4.78
C SER A 109 -2.20 4.73 4.44
N ALA A 110 -2.30 3.69 3.60
CA ALA A 110 -1.15 2.89 3.23
C ALA A 110 -0.19 3.71 2.34
N THR A 111 1.10 3.62 2.64
CA THR A 111 2.18 4.33 1.95
C THR A 111 3.00 3.35 1.13
N GLU A 112 3.34 3.71 -0.11
CA GLU A 112 4.19 2.87 -0.95
C GLU A 112 5.66 2.93 -0.50
N LEU A 113 6.31 1.78 -0.43
CA LEU A 113 7.72 1.60 -0.14
C LEU A 113 8.53 1.50 -1.43
N GLU A 114 9.86 1.65 -1.33
CA GLU A 114 10.77 1.62 -2.49
C GLU A 114 10.71 0.31 -3.29
N ASP A 115 10.33 -0.80 -2.65
CA ASP A 115 10.18 -2.11 -3.28
C ASP A 115 8.81 -2.33 -3.96
N GLY A 116 7.94 -1.30 -3.97
CA GLY A 116 6.60 -1.34 -4.55
C GLY A 116 5.56 -2.02 -3.67
N THR A 117 5.90 -2.42 -2.44
CA THR A 117 4.91 -2.85 -1.44
C THR A 117 4.30 -1.65 -0.74
N TYR A 118 3.17 -1.85 -0.07
CA TYR A 118 2.46 -0.79 0.64
C TYR A 118 2.47 -1.07 2.13
N GLN A 119 2.91 -0.12 2.93
CA GLN A 119 2.92 -0.21 4.39
C GLN A 119 1.77 0.59 4.97
N ASN A 120 1.00 -0.03 5.86
CA ASN A 120 0.03 0.67 6.70
C ASN A 120 0.39 0.49 8.17
N ILE A 121 0.49 1.61 8.90
CA ILE A 121 0.65 1.63 10.34
C ILE A 121 -0.62 2.20 10.95
N VAL A 122 -1.28 1.45 11.83
CA VAL A 122 -2.55 1.87 12.44
C VAL A 122 -2.55 1.57 13.93
N GLN A 123 -3.01 2.54 14.72
CA GLN A 123 -3.30 2.33 16.13
C GLN A 123 -4.73 1.81 16.28
N SER A 124 -4.89 0.66 16.92
CA SER A 124 -6.19 0.09 17.23
C SER A 124 -6.17 -0.58 18.60
N GLY A 125 -7.14 -0.24 19.45
CA GLY A 125 -7.11 -0.64 20.84
C GLY A 125 -5.85 -0.12 21.55
N GLY A 126 -5.16 -1.01 22.28
CA GLY A 126 -3.93 -0.70 22.99
C GLY A 126 -2.64 -1.07 22.24
N SER A 127 -2.71 -1.26 20.91
CA SER A 127 -1.58 -1.66 20.08
C SER A 127 -1.46 -0.79 18.82
N VAL A 128 -0.25 -0.68 18.30
CA VAL A 128 0.03 -0.17 16.95
C VAL A 128 0.40 -1.35 16.07
N PHE A 129 -0.27 -1.50 14.93
CA PHE A 129 -0.07 -2.59 13.99
C PHE A 129 0.56 -2.07 12.73
N GLU A 130 1.52 -2.82 12.20
CA GLU A 130 2.04 -2.61 10.86
C GLU A 130 1.65 -3.79 9.99
N SER A 131 1.06 -3.50 8.83
CA SER A 131 0.79 -4.46 7.77
C SER A 131 1.48 -4.02 6.48
N VAL A 132 2.09 -4.97 5.77
CA VAL A 132 2.67 -4.73 4.45
C VAL A 132 1.85 -5.48 3.40
N TYR A 133 1.41 -4.79 2.38
CA TYR A 133 0.58 -5.31 1.30
C TYR A 133 1.41 -5.39 0.03
N LYS A 134 1.37 -6.55 -0.62
CA LYS A 134 1.93 -6.75 -1.95
C LYS A 134 0.77 -6.82 -2.95
N LEU A 135 0.74 -5.88 -3.88
CA LEU A 135 -0.22 -5.88 -4.98
C LEU A 135 0.22 -6.92 -6.01
N GLY A 136 -0.64 -7.87 -6.36
CA GLY A 136 -0.46 -8.85 -7.44
C GLY A 136 -1.32 -8.53 -8.66
N SER A 137 -1.20 -9.29 -9.75
CA SER A 137 -2.06 -9.13 -10.93
C SER A 137 -3.48 -9.69 -10.75
N GLU A 138 -3.67 -10.60 -9.79
CA GLU A 138 -4.95 -11.27 -9.53
C GLU A 138 -5.53 -10.94 -8.15
N LYS A 139 -4.66 -10.68 -7.17
CA LYS A 139 -5.05 -10.41 -5.79
C LYS A 139 -4.01 -9.62 -5.02
N ILE A 140 -4.43 -8.96 -3.96
CA ILE A 140 -3.55 -8.35 -2.96
C ILE A 140 -3.20 -9.40 -1.90
N THR A 141 -1.94 -9.44 -1.47
CA THR A 141 -1.45 -10.33 -0.41
C THR A 141 -0.89 -9.51 0.75
N ILE A 142 -1.34 -9.79 1.97
CA ILE A 142 -0.71 -9.24 3.18
C ILE A 142 0.53 -10.09 3.49
N LEU A 143 1.69 -9.46 3.51
CA LEU A 143 2.96 -10.12 3.79
C LEU A 143 3.07 -10.49 5.27
N SER A 144 3.67 -11.65 5.50
CA SER A 144 3.98 -12.18 6.83
C SER A 144 5.49 -12.34 6.96
N PRO A 145 6.09 -12.00 8.10
CA PRO A 145 5.42 -11.56 9.32
C PRO A 145 4.97 -10.09 9.30
N SER A 146 3.93 -9.79 10.08
CA SER A 146 3.57 -8.41 10.45
C SER A 146 4.15 -8.02 11.80
N ARG A 147 4.19 -6.72 12.09
CA ARG A 147 4.67 -6.19 13.37
C ARG A 147 3.53 -5.60 14.19
N GLU A 148 3.64 -5.73 15.50
CA GLU A 148 2.71 -5.13 16.45
C GLU A 148 3.49 -4.58 17.66
N LEU A 149 3.24 -3.33 18.00
CA LEU A 149 3.76 -2.65 19.18
C LEU A 149 2.63 -2.52 20.20
N ILE A 150 2.69 -3.31 21.27
CA ILE A 150 1.69 -3.33 22.32
C ILE A 150 2.05 -2.27 23.37
N ILE A 151 1.12 -1.34 23.62
CA ILE A 151 1.34 -0.16 24.48
C ILE A 151 0.41 -0.15 25.69
N SER A 152 -0.82 -0.64 25.58
CA SER A 152 -1.79 -0.66 26.69
C SER A 152 -2.78 -1.81 26.56
N ASP A 153 -2.30 -2.96 26.10
CA ASP A 153 -3.09 -4.17 25.91
C ASP A 153 -2.33 -5.41 26.43
N THR A 154 -3.06 -6.51 26.59
CA THR A 154 -2.53 -7.82 27.00
C THR A 154 -2.80 -8.84 25.90
N GLN A 155 -1.75 -9.55 25.49
CA GLN A 155 -1.81 -10.48 24.37
C GLN A 155 -1.12 -11.79 24.73
N CYS A 156 -1.60 -12.90 24.15
CA CYS A 156 -0.91 -14.18 24.27
C CYS A 156 0.27 -14.23 23.28
N VAL A 157 1.49 -14.23 23.82
CA VAL A 157 2.72 -14.14 23.03
C VAL A 157 3.70 -15.26 23.41
N TYR A 158 4.47 -15.71 22.43
CA TYR A 158 5.51 -16.71 22.62
C TYR A 158 6.83 -16.01 22.92
N GLN A 159 7.59 -16.50 23.92
CA GLN A 159 8.89 -15.91 24.27
C GLN A 159 10.01 -16.35 23.32
N LYS A 160 9.86 -17.54 22.71
CA LYS A 160 10.83 -18.11 21.75
C LYS A 160 10.08 -18.86 20.64
N LYS A 161 10.72 -19.00 19.48
CA LYS A 161 10.14 -19.66 18.30
C LYS A 161 9.63 -21.07 18.59
N ASP A 162 10.36 -21.83 19.41
CA ASP A 162 10.11 -23.21 19.81
C ASP A 162 9.15 -23.39 21.00
N SER A 163 8.66 -22.29 21.59
CA SER A 163 7.76 -22.35 22.75
C SER A 163 6.41 -22.99 22.37
N LYS A 164 5.99 -24.04 23.07
CA LYS A 164 4.72 -24.74 22.78
C LYS A 164 3.48 -24.02 23.32
N VAL A 165 3.66 -23.12 24.28
CA VAL A 165 2.59 -22.41 24.99
C VAL A 165 2.88 -20.92 24.94
N CYS A 166 1.88 -20.10 24.62
CA CYS A 166 1.97 -18.65 24.74
C CYS A 166 1.73 -18.21 26.18
N LYS A 167 2.34 -17.09 26.57
CA LYS A 167 2.13 -16.45 27.86
C LYS A 167 1.40 -15.14 27.63
N GLU A 168 0.46 -14.81 28.50
CA GLU A 168 -0.11 -13.46 28.51
C GLU A 168 0.98 -12.46 28.91
N MET A 169 1.20 -11.47 28.05
CA MET A 169 2.12 -10.38 28.31
C MET A 169 1.45 -9.06 27.96
N SER A 170 1.67 -8.06 28.82
CA SER A 170 1.08 -6.74 28.67
C SER A 170 2.13 -5.73 28.26
N GLY A 171 1.77 -4.89 27.28
CA GLY A 171 2.51 -3.68 26.97
C GLY A 171 2.09 -2.52 27.87
N SER A 172 3.00 -1.57 28.11
CA SER A 172 2.70 -0.31 28.80
C SER A 172 3.40 0.84 28.10
N PHE A 173 2.90 2.08 28.22
CA PHE A 173 3.59 3.27 27.69
C PHE A 173 5.06 3.39 28.17
N LYS A 174 5.36 2.96 29.41
CA LYS A 174 6.73 2.98 29.96
C LYS A 174 7.59 1.82 29.48
N LYS A 175 6.97 0.71 29.08
CA LYS A 175 7.62 -0.52 28.66
C LYS A 175 6.74 -1.19 27.60
N PRO A 176 6.76 -0.68 26.37
CA PRO A 176 6.00 -1.27 25.28
C PRO A 176 6.60 -2.64 24.91
N LEU A 177 5.80 -3.48 24.27
CA LEU A 177 6.22 -4.82 23.84
C LEU A 177 6.14 -4.92 22.32
N CYS A 178 7.28 -5.15 21.67
CA CYS A 178 7.30 -5.45 20.24
C CYS A 178 7.07 -6.95 20.02
N VAL A 179 6.14 -7.27 19.12
CA VAL A 179 5.84 -8.64 18.71
C VAL A 179 5.81 -8.77 17.20
N ILE A 180 6.30 -9.91 16.72
CA ILE A 180 6.29 -10.29 15.32
C ILE A 180 5.22 -11.36 15.14
N ASN A 181 4.24 -11.08 14.28
CA ASN A 181 3.08 -11.94 14.06
C ASN A 181 3.25 -12.77 12.78
N TYR A 182 3.40 -14.08 12.97
CA TYR A 182 3.47 -15.06 11.89
C TYR A 182 2.11 -15.71 11.67
N GLY A 183 1.12 -14.95 11.18
CA GLY A 183 -0.21 -15.48 10.84
C GLY A 183 -0.99 -16.05 12.04
N GLY A 184 -0.95 -15.37 13.17
CA GLY A 184 -1.61 -15.76 14.43
C GLY A 184 -0.66 -16.20 15.54
N ARG A 185 0.61 -16.48 15.21
CA ARG A 185 1.66 -16.77 16.19
C ARG A 185 2.48 -15.51 16.47
N LYS A 186 2.21 -14.85 17.60
CA LYS A 186 2.92 -13.64 18.05
C LYS A 186 4.18 -14.00 18.84
N LEU A 187 5.36 -13.62 18.36
CA LEU A 187 6.65 -13.87 19.01
C LEU A 187 7.21 -12.55 19.55
N VAL A 188 7.63 -12.54 20.82
CA VAL A 188 8.34 -11.39 21.39
C VAL A 188 9.63 -11.14 20.63
N SER A 189 9.89 -9.87 20.30
CA SER A 189 11.11 -9.46 19.62
C SER A 189 11.77 -8.28 20.32
N ASP A 190 12.94 -7.89 19.81
CA ASP A 190 13.61 -6.67 20.24
C ASP A 190 12.73 -5.46 19.94
N ILE A 191 12.71 -4.47 20.84
CA ILE A 191 11.88 -3.27 20.68
C ILE A 191 12.24 -2.47 19.43
N ASN A 192 13.50 -2.53 19.00
CA ASN A 192 13.98 -1.84 17.80
C ASN A 192 13.37 -2.40 16.52
N GLU A 193 12.88 -3.65 16.53
CA GLU A 193 12.17 -4.22 15.38
C GLU A 193 10.84 -3.51 15.11
N CYS A 194 10.25 -2.85 16.10
CA CYS A 194 9.05 -2.02 15.95
C CYS A 194 9.38 -0.52 15.85
N SER A 195 10.63 -0.15 15.54
CA SER A 195 11.00 1.26 15.39
C SER A 195 10.23 1.92 14.26
N GLY A 196 9.68 3.12 14.52
CA GLY A 196 8.90 3.87 13.53
C GLY A 196 7.39 3.58 13.57
N MET A 197 6.93 2.71 14.48
CA MET A 197 5.52 2.42 14.72
C MET A 197 4.92 3.27 15.84
N ASN A 198 5.25 4.55 15.88
CA ASN A 198 4.98 5.45 17.02
C ASN A 198 3.91 6.50 16.69
#